data_AF-A0A961AZB6-F1
#
_entry.id   AF-A0A961AZB6-F1
#
_cell.length_a   1.000
_cell.length_b   1.000
_cell.length_c   1.000
_cell.angle_alpha   90.00
_cell.angle_beta   90.00
_cell.angle_gamma   90.00
#
_symmetry.space_group_name_H-M   'P 1'
#
loop_
_entity.id
_entity.type
_entity.pdbx_description
1 polymer ?
#
loop_
_entity_poly.entity_id
_entity_poly.type
_entity_poly.pdbx_seq_one_letter_code
_entity_poly.pdbx_strand_id
1 'polypeptide(L)'
;MSTTLNAPPNDSELTGSDKDTIEELKNAHAAMREQLERVIVGQSEVIDQLLMAIFCRAHALLVGVPGLAKTLLVSTVARVLDLSFKRIQFTP
;
A
#
# COMPACT_ATOMS: atom_id res chain seq x y z
N MET A 1 -41.87 19.83 9.22
CA MET A 1 -41.63 18.46 9.76
C MET A 1 -40.19 18.11 9.45
N SER A 2 -39.32 18.40 10.40
CA SER A 2 -37.87 18.25 10.29
C SER A 2 -37.50 16.79 10.53
N THR A 3 -36.81 16.18 9.58
CA THR A 3 -36.15 14.88 9.78
C THR A 3 -34.65 15.12 9.77
N THR A 4 -34.09 15.31 10.96
CA THR A 4 -32.65 15.25 11.21
C THR A 4 -32.31 13.79 11.44
N LEU A 5 -31.36 13.20 10.69
CA LEU A 5 -30.58 12.00 11.07
C LEU A 5 -29.63 11.61 9.93
N ASN A 6 -28.38 12.04 10.02
CA ASN A 6 -27.20 11.15 10.14
C ASN A 6 -25.95 12.04 10.26
N ALA A 7 -25.64 12.44 11.49
CA ALA A 7 -24.33 13.02 11.78
C ALA A 7 -23.26 11.91 11.63
N PRO A 8 -22.05 12.22 11.15
CA PRO A 8 -20.94 11.25 11.14
C PRO A 8 -20.72 10.69 12.55
N PRO A 9 -20.28 9.42 12.67
CA PRO A 9 -20.02 8.81 13.97
C PRO A 9 -18.98 9.64 14.74
N ASN A 10 -19.29 9.91 16.00
CA ASN A 10 -18.58 10.80 16.92
C ASN A 10 -17.06 10.64 16.93
N ASP A 11 -16.35 11.77 16.82
CA ASP A 11 -14.91 11.95 17.02
C ASP A 11 -14.50 11.89 18.52
N SER A 12 -15.11 11.02 19.33
CA SER A 12 -14.78 10.92 20.77
C SER A 12 -14.07 9.62 21.11
N GLU A 13 -12.81 9.78 21.52
CA GLU A 13 -11.91 8.83 22.20
C GLU A 13 -10.96 8.01 21.30
N LEU A 14 -10.08 8.68 20.54
CA LEU A 14 -8.75 8.11 20.31
C LEU A 14 -8.03 8.07 21.67
N THR A 15 -7.99 6.89 22.29
CA THR A 15 -7.24 6.67 23.52
C THR A 15 -5.75 6.98 23.27
N GLY A 16 -4.97 7.31 24.30
CA GLY A 16 -3.52 7.55 24.12
C GLY A 16 -2.84 6.38 23.38
N SER A 17 -3.30 5.16 23.66
CA SER A 17 -2.88 3.92 23.00
C SER A 17 -3.17 3.88 21.49
N ASP A 18 -4.28 4.45 21.03
CA ASP A 18 -4.61 4.47 19.59
C ASP A 18 -3.72 5.44 18.82
N LYS A 19 -3.37 6.57 19.44
CA LYS A 19 -2.43 7.54 18.85
C LYS A 19 -1.04 6.93 18.69
N ASP A 20 -0.55 6.25 19.72
CA ASP A 20 0.76 5.59 19.70
C ASP A 20 0.80 4.49 18.62
N THR A 21 -0.26 3.68 18.52
CA THR A 21 -0.37 2.63 17.48
C THR A 21 -0.37 3.20 16.07
N ILE A 22 -1.07 4.32 15.85
CA ILE A 22 -1.09 5.01 14.56
C ILE A 22 0.30 5.58 14.22
N GLU A 23 1.01 6.12 15.21
CA GLU A 23 2.35 6.65 15.01
C GLU A 23 3.37 5.56 14.67
N GLU A 24 3.30 4.41 15.35
CA GLU A 24 4.10 3.22 15.02
C GLU A 24 3.84 2.74 13.59
N LEU A 25 2.57 2.63 13.19
CA LEU A 25 2.20 2.24 11.82
C LEU A 25 2.73 3.23 10.78
N LYS A 26 2.61 4.53 11.06
CA LYS A 26 3.14 5.58 10.18
C LYS A 26 4.65 5.48 10.02
N ASN A 27 5.37 5.23 11.10
CA ASN A 27 6.83 5.09 11.09
C ASN A 27 7.26 3.82 10.33
N ALA A 28 6.58 2.70 10.57
CA ALA A 28 6.82 1.45 9.83
C ALA A 28 6.57 1.63 8.32
N HIS A 29 5.46 2.28 7.95
CA HIS A 29 5.14 2.60 6.57
C HIS A 29 6.21 3.50 5.92
N ALA A 30 6.68 4.53 6.62
CA ALA A 30 7.72 5.43 6.12
C ALA A 30 9.06 4.69 5.90
N ALA A 31 9.48 3.87 6.86
CA ALA A 31 10.71 3.07 6.75
C ALA A 31 10.64 2.09 5.56
N MET A 32 9.48 1.46 5.38
CA MET A 32 9.23 0.56 4.27
C MET A 32 9.30 1.27 2.92
N ARG A 33 8.66 2.44 2.80
CA ARG A 33 8.65 3.28 1.60
C ARG A 33 10.06 3.71 1.21
N GLU A 34 10.88 4.08 2.19
CA GLU A 34 12.29 4.43 1.96
C GLU A 34 13.07 3.27 1.31
N GLN A 35 12.87 2.03 1.76
CA GLN A 35 13.54 0.87 1.16
C GLN A 35 13.08 0.63 -0.30
N LEU A 36 11.80 0.87 -0.60
CA LEU A 36 11.27 0.73 -1.95
C LEU A 36 11.80 1.79 -2.91
N GLU A 37 11.87 3.05 -2.47
CA GLU A 37 12.36 4.18 -3.28
C GLU A 37 13.85 4.04 -3.65
N ARG A 38 14.65 3.30 -2.87
CA ARG A 38 16.06 2.99 -3.21
C ARG A 38 16.22 2.11 -4.44
N VAL A 39 15.23 1.26 -4.74
CA VAL A 39 15.28 0.31 -5.87
C VAL A 39 14.42 0.80 -7.03
N ILE A 40 13.29 1.44 -6.72
CA ILE A 40 12.31 1.91 -7.71
C ILE A 40 12.28 3.44 -7.69
N VAL A 41 12.87 4.04 -8.72
CA VAL A 41 12.94 5.50 -8.86
C VAL A 41 11.75 6.01 -9.66
N GLY A 42 11.10 7.08 -9.17
CA GLY A 42 10.08 7.83 -9.91
C GLY A 42 8.71 7.17 -10.05
N GLN A 43 8.41 6.11 -9.27
CA GLN A 43 7.11 5.42 -9.29
C GLN A 43 6.45 5.35 -7.90
N SER A 44 6.52 6.43 -7.13
CA SER A 44 5.97 6.49 -5.76
C SER A 44 4.46 6.25 -5.71
N GLU A 45 3.69 6.85 -6.62
CA GLU A 45 2.24 6.68 -6.66
C GLU A 45 1.82 5.23 -6.93
N VAL A 46 2.52 4.55 -7.85
CA VAL A 46 2.26 3.14 -8.19
C VAL A 46 2.58 2.23 -7.01
N ILE A 47 3.63 2.55 -6.24
CA ILE A 47 3.96 1.86 -5.00
C ILE A 47 2.80 2.00 -4.00
N ASP A 48 2.33 3.22 -3.76
CA ASP A 48 1.25 3.48 -2.80
C ASP A 48 -0.04 2.72 -3.20
N GLN A 49 -0.39 2.71 -4.50
CA GLN A 49 -1.52 1.94 -5.03
C GLN A 49 -1.34 0.42 -4.86
N LEU A 50 -0.13 -0.09 -5.07
CA LEU A 50 0.18 -1.52 -4.91
C LEU A 50 0.10 -1.93 -3.43
N LEU A 51 0.60 -1.10 -2.52
CA LEU A 51 0.49 -1.33 -1.07
C LEU A 51 -0.97 -1.32 -0.63
N MET A 52 -1.76 -0.35 -1.08
CA MET A 52 -3.20 -0.31 -0.84
C MET A 52 -3.88 -1.59 -1.33
N ALA A 53 -3.57 -2.06 -2.55
CA ALA A 53 -4.14 -3.30 -3.07
C ALA A 53 -3.78 -4.52 -2.20
N ILE A 54 -2.53 -4.62 -1.73
CA ILE A 54 -2.08 -5.72 -0.85
C ILE A 54 -2.81 -5.68 0.49
N PHE A 55 -2.86 -4.53 1.16
CA PHE A 55 -3.51 -4.39 2.46
C PHE A 55 -5.02 -4.63 2.41
N CYS A 56 -5.67 -4.22 1.31
CA CYS A 56 -7.07 -4.49 1.06
C CYS A 56 -7.35 -5.90 0.51
N ARG A 57 -6.31 -6.73 0.32
CA ARG A 57 -6.40 -8.08 -0.30
C ARG A 57 -7.04 -8.06 -1.69
N ALA A 58 -6.86 -6.96 -2.41
CA ALA A 58 -7.34 -6.76 -3.76
C ALA A 58 -6.35 -7.29 -4.80
N HIS A 59 -6.78 -7.32 -6.07
CA HIS A 59 -5.93 -7.64 -7.21
C HIS A 59 -5.58 -6.37 -7.98
N ALA A 60 -4.32 -6.25 -8.41
CA ALA A 60 -3.85 -5.12 -9.20
C ALA A 60 -3.32 -5.61 -10.56
N LEU A 61 -3.56 -4.81 -11.62
CA LEU A 61 -3.05 -5.05 -12.96
C LEU A 61 -2.09 -3.91 -13.34
N LEU A 62 -0.81 -4.23 -13.55
CA LEU A 62 0.20 -3.26 -13.95
C LEU A 62 0.32 -3.21 -15.48
N VAL A 63 -0.25 -2.16 -16.10
CA VAL A 63 -0.20 -1.94 -17.56
C VAL A 63 0.85 -0.89 -17.92
N GLY A 64 1.48 -1.03 -19.07
CA GLY A 64 2.36 -0.02 -19.65
C GLY A 64 3.45 -0.62 -20.52
N VAL A 65 4.27 0.25 -21.12
CA VAL A 65 5.31 -0.17 -22.06
C VAL A 65 6.35 -1.12 -21.44
N PRO A 66 6.96 -2.01 -22.24
CA PRO A 66 8.04 -2.88 -21.78
C PRO A 66 9.24 -2.07 -21.28
N GLY A 67 9.96 -2.61 -20.29
CA GLY A 67 11.16 -1.97 -19.73
C GLY A 67 10.93 -1.05 -18.53
N LEU A 68 9.68 -0.75 -18.13
CA LEU A 68 9.38 0.11 -16.97
C LEU A 68 9.45 -0.60 -15.61
N ALA A 69 10.39 -1.55 -15.46
CA ALA A 69 10.66 -2.22 -14.19
C ALA A 69 9.43 -2.87 -13.49
N LYS A 70 8.33 -3.18 -14.20
CA LYS A 70 7.09 -3.75 -13.61
C LYS A 70 7.35 -5.02 -12.78
N THR A 71 8.12 -5.95 -13.34
CA THR A 71 8.52 -7.17 -12.62
C THR A 71 9.41 -6.86 -11.42
N LEU A 72 10.35 -5.93 -11.58
CA LEU A 72 11.26 -5.53 -10.50
C LEU A 72 10.47 -4.90 -9.35
N LEU A 73 9.53 -4.00 -9.65
CA LEU A 73 8.63 -3.37 -8.68
C LEU A 73 7.90 -4.41 -7.83
N VAL A 74 7.17 -5.34 -8.45
CA VAL A 74 6.40 -6.36 -7.72
C VAL A 74 7.32 -7.28 -6.91
N SER A 75 8.47 -7.69 -7.47
CA SER A 75 9.44 -8.53 -6.74
C SER A 75 10.10 -7.80 -5.57
N THR A 76 10.32 -6.49 -5.68
CA THR A 76 10.92 -5.67 -4.62
C THR A 76 9.94 -5.45 -3.50
N VAL A 77 8.68 -5.12 -3.82
CA VAL A 77 7.60 -5.01 -2.83
C VAL A 77 7.42 -6.31 -2.07
N ALA A 78 7.42 -7.44 -2.77
CA ALA A 78 7.34 -8.75 -2.12
C ALA A 78 8.53 -9.00 -1.18
N ARG A 79 9.76 -8.64 -1.57
CA ARG A 79 10.94 -8.81 -0.70
C ARG A 79 10.90 -7.91 0.53
N VAL A 80 10.49 -6.65 0.39
CA VAL A 80 10.44 -5.70 1.51
C VAL A 80 9.33 -6.06 2.51
N LEU A 81 8.22 -6.62 2.02
CA LEU A 81 7.11 -7.10 2.85
C LEU A 81 7.25 -8.56 3.33
N ASP A 82 8.36 -9.23 3.00
CA ASP A 82 8.56 -10.66 3.25
C ASP A 82 7.41 -11.56 2.74
N LEU A 83 6.90 -11.25 1.54
CA LEU A 83 5.83 -11.98 0.86
C LEU A 83 6.39 -13.01 -0.13
N SER A 84 5.64 -14.09 -0.32
CA SER A 84 5.93 -15.04 -1.40
C SER A 84 5.63 -14.44 -2.77
N PHE A 85 6.63 -14.39 -3.65
CA PHE A 85 6.47 -13.97 -5.04
C PHE A 85 6.50 -15.17 -5.99
N LYS A 86 5.46 -15.32 -6.83
CA LYS A 86 5.40 -16.33 -7.89
C LYS A 86 5.12 -15.66 -9.22
N ARG A 87 5.98 -15.92 -10.22
CA ARG A 87 5.80 -15.46 -11.60
C ARG A 87 5.23 -16.59 -12.45
N ILE A 88 4.05 -16.38 -13.02
CA ILE A 88 3.44 -17.31 -13.99
C ILE A 88 3.56 -16.65 -15.37
N GLN A 89 4.24 -17.32 -16.30
CA GLN A 89 4.31 -16.88 -17.69
C GLN A 89 3.17 -17.56 -18.45
N PHE A 90 2.22 -16.78 -18.95
CA PHE A 90 1.32 -17.29 -19.99
C PHE A 90 2.16 -17.56 -21.24
N THR A 91 2.24 -18.83 -21.63
CA THR A 91 2.68 -19.22 -22.98
C THR A 91 1.62 -18.78 -23.99
N PRO A 92 1.99 -18.51 -25.25
CA PRO A 92 1.02 -18.09 -26.27
C PRO A 92 -0.07 -19.13 -26.52
#